data_AF-A0A512UAB0-F1
#
_entry.id   AF-A0A512UAB0-F1
#
_cell.length_a   1.000
_cell.length_b   1.000
_cell.length_c   1.000
_cell.angle_alpha   90.00
_cell.angle_beta   90.00
_cell.angle_gamma   90.00
#
_symmetry.space_group_name_H-M   'P 1'
#
loop_
_entity.id
_entity.type
_entity.pdbx_description
1 polymer ?
#
loop_
_entity_poly.entity_id
_entity_poly.type
_entity_poly.pdbx_seq_one_letter_code
_entity_poly.pdbx_strand_id
1 'polypeptide(L)'
;MMFFYTLPVVTVALTHTPNNSGSLYIPQVAPAGQELQISEGNLVLGSNMATFQYHSSGTLKCVETGQYVYINALGRLVSGAFPQHGFQLTYARRRHPLRRLSYNGDEYFQLCGDNSVAYRSTCEGAREIIIGYENHFVEEAESP
;
A
#
# COMPACT_ATOMS: atom_id res chain seq x y z
N MET A 1 -14.66 -43.27 43.81
CA MET A 1 -15.05 -42.46 42.64
C MET A 1 -13.94 -41.45 42.41
N MET A 2 -13.12 -41.62 41.38
CA MET A 2 -11.89 -40.84 41.16
C MET A 2 -12.17 -39.85 40.03
N PHE A 3 -12.21 -38.55 40.33
CA PHE A 3 -12.46 -37.49 39.35
C PHE A 3 -11.14 -37.08 38.70
N PHE A 4 -10.99 -37.33 37.40
CA PHE A 4 -9.89 -36.81 36.60
C PHE A 4 -10.25 -35.40 36.08
N TYR A 5 -9.50 -34.39 36.52
CA TYR A 5 -9.57 -33.03 36.00
C TYR A 5 -8.65 -32.90 34.78
N THR A 6 -9.23 -32.68 33.60
CA THR A 6 -8.48 -32.32 32.38
C THR A 6 -8.34 -30.80 32.29
N LEU A 7 -7.10 -30.32 32.41
CA LEU A 7 -6.76 -28.92 32.14
C LEU A 7 -6.76 -28.67 30.62
N PRO A 8 -7.52 -27.69 30.10
CA PRO A 8 -7.43 -27.33 28.70
C PRO A 8 -6.10 -26.59 28.43
N VAL A 9 -5.25 -27.19 27.61
CA VAL A 9 -4.06 -26.52 27.06
C VAL A 9 -4.54 -25.57 25.96
N VAL A 10 -4.49 -24.27 26.24
CA VAL A 10 -4.76 -23.23 25.23
C VAL A 10 -3.49 -23.01 24.42
N THR A 11 -3.41 -23.63 23.25
CA THR A 11 -2.37 -23.35 22.25
C THR A 11 -2.68 -22.02 21.55
N VAL A 12 -1.89 -21.00 21.84
CA VAL A 12 -1.93 -19.73 21.11
C VAL A 12 -1.17 -19.92 19.79
N ALA A 13 -1.90 -20.07 18.68
CA ALA A 13 -1.29 -20.05 17.36
C ALA A 13 -0.92 -18.61 16.98
N LEU A 14 0.38 -18.31 16.93
CA LEU A 14 0.89 -17.08 16.32
C LEU A 14 0.70 -17.21 14.80
N THR A 15 -0.33 -16.55 14.27
CA THR A 15 -0.48 -16.42 12.82
C THR A 15 0.51 -15.36 12.34
N HIS A 16 1.64 -15.81 11.79
CA HIS A 16 2.53 -14.93 11.05
C HIS A 16 1.81 -14.52 9.77
N THR A 17 1.28 -13.30 9.72
CA THR A 17 0.77 -12.76 8.47
C THR A 17 1.96 -12.27 7.67
N PRO A 18 2.23 -12.83 6.47
CA PRO A 18 3.37 -12.40 5.68
C PRO A 18 3.21 -10.90 5.39
N ASN A 19 4.25 -10.13 5.73
CA ASN A 19 4.27 -8.70 5.47
C ASN A 19 4.44 -8.49 3.96
N ASN A 20 3.34 -8.18 3.28
CA ASN A 20 3.38 -7.73 1.90
C ASN A 20 3.87 -6.28 1.89
N SER A 21 5.17 -6.08 2.05
CA SER A 21 5.81 -4.77 1.92
C SER A 21 6.30 -4.55 0.49
N GLY A 22 6.32 -3.30 0.03
CA GLY A 22 6.70 -2.96 -1.33
C GLY A 22 6.65 -1.45 -1.59
N SER A 23 7.03 -1.07 -2.80
CA SER A 23 7.04 0.33 -3.23
C SER A 23 5.85 0.66 -4.12
N LEU A 24 5.36 1.89 -3.99
CA LEU A 24 4.36 2.46 -4.87
C LEU A 24 5.05 3.30 -5.95
N TYR A 25 4.60 3.19 -7.20
CA TYR A 25 5.22 3.92 -8.31
C TYR A 25 4.24 4.25 -9.43
N ILE A 26 4.61 5.17 -10.33
CA ILE A 26 3.78 5.52 -11.49
C ILE A 26 4.46 5.00 -12.77
N PRO A 27 3.98 3.90 -13.38
CA PRO A 27 4.65 3.25 -14.52
C PRO A 27 4.70 4.11 -15.79
N GLN A 28 3.84 5.13 -15.90
CA GLN A 28 3.69 5.98 -17.07
C GLN A 28 4.40 7.34 -16.98
N VAL A 29 5.12 7.61 -15.88
CA VAL A 29 5.89 8.86 -15.72
C VAL A 29 7.36 8.62 -16.06
N ALA A 30 7.92 9.52 -16.87
CA ALA A 30 9.33 9.54 -17.21
C ALA A 30 10.10 10.50 -16.28
N PRO A 31 11.34 10.17 -15.85
CA PRO A 31 12.03 8.92 -16.13
C PRO A 31 11.34 7.74 -15.43
N ALA A 32 11.39 6.56 -16.08
CA ALA A 32 10.88 5.34 -15.48
C ALA A 32 11.61 5.10 -14.14
N GLY A 33 10.85 4.79 -13.08
CA GLY A 33 11.39 4.62 -11.73
C GLY A 33 11.16 5.79 -10.78
N GLN A 34 10.30 6.76 -11.11
CA GLN A 34 9.81 7.67 -10.08
C GLN A 34 8.79 6.97 -9.18
N GLU A 35 9.09 7.00 -7.90
CA GLU A 35 8.33 6.33 -6.86
C GLU A 35 7.50 7.33 -6.06
N LEU A 36 6.50 6.81 -5.38
CA LEU A 36 5.68 7.58 -4.47
C LEU A 36 6.28 7.53 -3.07
N GLN A 37 6.36 8.69 -2.45
CA GLN A 37 6.84 8.87 -1.08
C GLN A 37 5.83 9.66 -0.26
N ILE A 38 5.99 9.60 1.07
CA ILE A 38 5.30 10.52 1.98
C ILE A 38 6.17 11.76 2.17
N SER A 39 5.67 12.92 1.77
CA SER A 39 6.29 14.22 2.01
C SER A 39 5.26 15.19 2.59
N GLU A 40 5.58 15.79 3.73
CA GLU A 40 4.68 16.71 4.45
C GLU A 40 3.27 16.11 4.68
N GLY A 41 3.21 14.79 4.92
CA GLY A 41 1.95 14.07 5.12
C GLY A 41 1.15 13.81 3.85
N ASN A 42 1.64 14.15 2.66
CA ASN A 42 1.02 13.84 1.37
C ASN A 42 1.73 12.69 0.68
N LEU A 43 0.99 11.85 -0.03
CA LEU A 43 1.58 10.93 -0.99
C LEU A 43 1.93 11.71 -2.25
N VAL A 44 3.22 11.81 -2.55
CA VAL A 44 3.75 12.62 -3.65
C VAL A 44 4.67 11.80 -4.54
N LEU A 45 4.74 12.16 -5.80
CA LEU A 45 5.77 11.69 -6.71
C LEU A 45 7.11 12.31 -6.33
N GLY A 46 8.15 11.48 -6.17
CA GLY A 46 9.46 11.94 -5.74
C GLY A 46 10.61 11.03 -6.13
N SER A 47 11.79 11.35 -5.60
CA SER A 47 13.04 10.63 -5.87
C SER A 47 13.40 9.62 -4.78
N ASN A 48 12.77 9.68 -3.61
CA ASN A 48 13.05 8.73 -2.55
C ASN A 48 12.02 7.60 -2.57
N MET A 49 12.51 6.39 -2.39
CA MET A 49 11.68 5.21 -2.18
C MET A 49 11.05 5.25 -0.79
N ALA A 50 9.74 5.03 -0.72
CA ALA A 50 9.05 4.75 0.53
C ALA A 50 8.47 3.33 0.50
N THR A 51 8.60 2.63 1.61
CA THR A 51 8.07 1.27 1.75
C THR A 51 6.67 1.34 2.32
N PHE A 52 5.74 0.71 1.61
CA PHE A 52 4.37 0.55 2.06
C PHE A 52 4.11 -0.91 2.39
N GLN A 53 3.36 -1.14 3.46
CA GLN A 53 2.81 -2.43 3.82
C GLN A 53 1.34 -2.45 3.40
N TYR A 54 0.98 -3.40 2.54
CA TYR A 54 -0.39 -3.68 2.18
C TYR A 54 -0.97 -4.78 3.08
N HIS A 55 -2.11 -4.50 3.72
CA HIS A 55 -2.87 -5.50 4.46
C HIS A 55 -4.03 -6.05 3.62
N SER A 56 -4.35 -7.34 3.78
CA SER A 56 -5.47 -7.99 3.08
C SER A 56 -6.84 -7.39 3.41
N SER A 57 -6.95 -6.64 4.52
CA SER A 57 -8.12 -5.83 4.85
C SER A 57 -8.30 -4.59 3.97
N GLY A 58 -7.37 -4.33 3.04
CA GLY A 58 -7.43 -3.25 2.08
C GLY A 58 -6.95 -1.91 2.62
N THR A 59 -5.90 -1.95 3.44
CA THR A 59 -5.23 -0.76 4.00
C THR A 59 -3.77 -0.71 3.54
N LEU A 60 -3.23 0.51 3.45
CA LEU A 60 -1.83 0.78 3.12
C LEU A 60 -1.19 1.54 4.27
N LYS A 61 -0.05 1.07 4.76
CA LYS A 61 0.72 1.70 5.84
C LYS A 61 2.13 2.02 5.37
N CYS A 62 2.57 3.26 5.50
CA CYS A 62 3.98 3.61 5.30
C CYS A 62 4.80 3.05 6.47
N VAL A 63 5.82 2.25 6.15
CA VAL A 63 6.65 1.53 7.13
C VAL A 63 7.49 2.51 7.94
N GLU A 64 8.06 3.52 7.29
CA GLU A 64 8.96 4.50 7.89
C GLU A 64 8.26 5.39 8.93
N THR A 65 7.03 5.81 8.64
CA THR A 65 6.26 6.71 9.50
C THR A 65 5.30 5.99 10.44
N GLY A 66 4.98 4.72 10.15
CA GLY A 66 3.94 3.97 10.83
C GLY A 66 2.51 4.46 10.55
N GLN A 67 2.34 5.43 9.65
CA GLN A 67 1.05 6.04 9.32
C GLN A 67 0.36 5.33 8.15
N TYR A 68 -0.96 5.38 8.11
CA TYR A 68 -1.78 4.84 7.04
C TYR A 68 -2.05 5.86 5.96
N VAL A 69 -2.06 5.41 4.71
CA VAL A 69 -2.53 6.18 3.57
C VAL A 69 -4.06 6.24 3.63
N TYR A 70 -4.61 7.45 3.48
CA TYR A 70 -6.04 7.68 3.36
C TYR A 70 -6.32 8.85 2.41
N ILE A 71 -7.55 8.96 1.92
CA ILE A 71 -8.03 10.01 1.04
C ILE A 71 -8.76 11.04 1.91
N ASN A 72 -8.26 12.28 1.94
CA ASN A 72 -8.88 13.35 2.71
C ASN A 72 -10.12 13.95 2.02
N ALA A 73 -10.74 14.95 2.66
CA ALA A 73 -11.95 15.60 2.14
C ALA A 73 -11.76 16.32 0.79
N LEU A 74 -10.52 16.61 0.38
CA LEU A 74 -10.18 17.21 -0.92
C LEU A 74 -9.87 16.16 -2.00
N GLY A 75 -9.99 14.88 -1.66
CA GLY A 75 -9.63 13.77 -2.53
C GLY A 75 -8.13 13.50 -2.60
N ARG A 76 -7.29 14.12 -1.77
CA ARG A 76 -5.83 13.89 -1.79
C ARG A 76 -5.45 12.66 -0.97
N LEU A 77 -4.49 11.90 -1.45
CA LEU A 77 -3.89 10.80 -0.71
C LEU A 77 -2.86 11.37 0.27
N VAL A 78 -3.11 11.15 1.55
CA VAL A 78 -2.33 11.69 2.68
C VAL A 78 -2.05 10.60 3.70
N SER A 79 -1.10 10.83 4.61
CA SER A 79 -0.78 9.91 5.71
C SER A 79 -1.44 10.35 7.02
N GLY A 80 -1.91 9.38 7.82
CA GLY A 80 -2.55 9.63 9.10
C GLY A 80 -2.53 8.44 10.05
N ALA A 81 -3.01 8.64 11.27
CA ALA A 81 -2.98 7.62 12.32
C ALA A 81 -3.98 6.47 12.09
N PHE A 82 -5.07 6.73 11.36
CA PHE A 82 -6.18 5.79 11.24
C PHE A 82 -6.18 5.06 9.90
N PRO A 83 -6.36 3.73 9.89
CA PRO A 83 -6.44 2.97 8.66
C PRO A 83 -7.69 3.33 7.88
N GLN A 84 -7.54 3.52 6.57
CA GLN A 84 -8.67 3.58 5.65
C GLN A 84 -8.71 2.32 4.79
N HIS A 85 -9.89 1.70 4.74
CA HIS A 85 -10.18 0.54 3.90
C HIS A 85 -10.60 0.96 2.49
N GLY A 86 -10.55 0.00 1.56
CA GLY A 86 -10.99 0.18 0.17
C GLY A 86 -9.85 0.11 -0.83
N PHE A 87 -8.60 0.13 -0.37
CA PHE A 87 -7.44 -0.12 -1.24
C PHE A 87 -7.38 -1.59 -1.62
N GLN A 88 -7.11 -1.88 -2.88
CA GLN A 88 -6.99 -3.24 -3.40
C GLN A 88 -5.82 -3.32 -4.37
N LEU A 89 -5.11 -4.46 -4.34
CA LEU A 89 -4.03 -4.75 -5.28
C LEU A 89 -4.50 -5.81 -6.29
N THR A 90 -4.67 -5.41 -7.54
CA THR A 90 -5.13 -6.29 -8.64
C THR A 90 -3.96 -6.65 -9.56
N TYR A 91 -3.87 -7.91 -9.99
CA TYR A 91 -2.87 -8.32 -10.98
C TYR A 91 -3.27 -7.85 -12.38
N ALA A 92 -2.40 -7.09 -13.04
CA ALA A 92 -2.56 -6.80 -14.45
C ALA A 92 -2.39 -8.09 -15.27
N ARG A 93 -3.29 -8.34 -16.23
CA ARG A 93 -3.35 -9.58 -17.04
C ARG A 93 -2.19 -9.77 -18.05
N ARG A 94 -0.98 -9.24 -17.81
CA ARG A 94 0.15 -9.31 -18.77
C ARG A 94 1.36 -10.05 -18.20
N ARG A 95 2.32 -10.34 -19.09
CA ARG A 95 3.51 -11.21 -18.91
C ARG A 95 4.42 -10.89 -17.72
N HIS A 96 4.24 -9.74 -17.06
CA HIS A 96 4.88 -9.41 -15.79
C HIS A 96 3.79 -9.11 -14.77
N PRO A 97 3.83 -9.71 -13.56
CA PRO A 97 2.81 -9.51 -12.54
C PRO A 97 2.94 -8.10 -11.92
N LEU A 98 2.54 -7.09 -12.69
CA LEU A 98 2.32 -5.74 -12.16
C LEU A 98 1.06 -5.80 -11.28
N ARG A 99 1.21 -5.49 -10.00
CA ARG A 99 0.06 -5.25 -9.13
C ARG A 99 -0.31 -3.78 -9.25
N ARG A 100 -1.58 -3.51 -9.52
CA ARG A 100 -2.13 -2.15 -9.59
C ARG A 100 -2.88 -1.85 -8.32
N LEU A 101 -2.66 -0.65 -7.80
CA LEU A 101 -3.48 -0.13 -6.73
C LEU A 101 -4.81 0.34 -7.31
N SER A 102 -5.88 0.03 -6.61
CA SER A 102 -7.22 0.59 -6.83
C SER A 102 -7.81 1.03 -5.51
N TYR A 103 -8.78 1.93 -5.56
CA TYR A 103 -9.56 2.35 -4.41
C TYR A 103 -11.05 2.19 -4.72
N ASN A 104 -11.76 1.37 -3.94
CA ASN A 104 -13.17 1.02 -4.16
C ASN A 104 -13.46 0.53 -5.60
N GLY A 105 -12.54 -0.26 -6.17
CA GLY A 105 -12.66 -0.86 -7.51
C GLY A 105 -12.25 0.05 -8.68
N ASP A 106 -11.84 1.29 -8.41
CA ASP A 106 -11.37 2.24 -9.42
C ASP A 106 -9.83 2.27 -9.43
N GLU A 107 -9.22 2.00 -10.59
CA GLU A 107 -7.75 1.94 -10.77
C GLU A 107 -7.14 3.31 -11.10
N TYR A 108 -7.96 4.35 -11.31
CA TYR A 108 -7.52 5.64 -11.79
C TYR A 108 -7.38 6.68 -10.67
N PHE A 109 -6.19 7.25 -10.58
CA PHE A 109 -5.85 8.34 -9.67
C PHE A 109 -5.46 9.58 -10.48
N GLN A 110 -5.23 10.70 -9.80
CA GLN A 110 -4.74 11.93 -10.42
C GLN A 110 -3.37 12.26 -9.84
N LEU A 111 -2.41 12.58 -10.71
CA LEU A 111 -1.21 13.32 -10.32
C LEU A 111 -1.49 14.80 -10.51
N CYS A 112 -1.47 15.56 -9.41
CA CYS A 112 -1.66 17.01 -9.41
C CYS A 112 -0.40 17.75 -9.87
N GLY A 113 -0.53 19.03 -10.23
CA GLY A 113 0.60 19.88 -10.63
C GLY A 113 1.65 20.11 -9.54
N ASP A 114 1.28 19.90 -8.27
CA ASP A 114 2.17 19.93 -7.10
C ASP A 114 2.80 18.55 -6.79
N ASN A 115 2.73 17.60 -7.72
CA ASN A 115 3.19 16.21 -7.60
C ASN A 115 2.46 15.36 -6.56
N SER A 116 1.45 15.89 -5.86
CA SER A 116 0.63 15.07 -4.98
C SER A 116 -0.30 14.14 -5.76
N VAL A 117 -0.66 13.03 -5.12
CA VAL A 117 -1.59 12.05 -5.67
C VAL A 117 -2.97 12.29 -5.09
N ALA A 118 -3.98 12.22 -5.95
CA ALA A 118 -5.38 12.39 -5.57
C ALA A 118 -6.27 11.31 -6.20
N TYR A 119 -7.50 11.21 -5.70
CA TYR A 119 -8.55 10.32 -6.15
C TYR A 119 -9.85 11.10 -6.30
N ARG A 120 -10.40 11.10 -7.51
CA ARG A 120 -11.60 11.88 -7.91
C ARG A 120 -11.50 13.36 -7.52
N SER A 121 -10.30 13.93 -7.62
CA SER A 121 -10.04 15.34 -7.29
C SER A 121 -9.87 16.18 -8.55
N THR A 122 -10.25 17.45 -8.47
CA THR A 122 -10.09 18.47 -9.53
C THR A 122 -8.89 19.37 -9.25
N CYS A 123 -7.81 18.82 -8.70
CA CYS A 123 -6.60 19.60 -8.43
C CYS A 123 -6.03 20.20 -9.70
N GLU A 124 -5.37 21.35 -9.56
CA GLU A 124 -4.76 22.05 -10.70
C GLU A 124 -3.69 21.17 -11.37
N GLY A 125 -3.70 21.13 -12.70
CA GLY A 125 -2.77 20.32 -13.49
C GLY A 125 -2.97 18.81 -13.37
N ALA A 126 -4.11 18.35 -12.81
CA ALA A 126 -4.42 16.94 -12.66
C ALA A 126 -4.32 16.18 -13.99
N ARG A 127 -3.52 15.11 -14.00
CA ARG A 127 -3.54 14.09 -15.06
C ARG A 127 -3.82 12.73 -14.48
N GLU A 128 -4.56 11.92 -15.22
CA GLU A 128 -4.90 10.56 -14.80
C GLU A 128 -3.63 9.69 -14.75
N ILE A 129 -3.50 8.90 -13.69
CA ILE A 129 -2.41 7.96 -13.45
C ILE A 129 -2.92 6.61 -12.95
N ILE A 130 -2.11 5.58 -13.23
CA ILE A 130 -2.20 4.27 -12.57
C ILE A 130 -1.07 4.20 -11.56
N ILE A 131 -1.33 3.63 -10.39
CA ILE A 131 -0.31 3.39 -9.38
C ILE A 131 0.02 1.90 -9.37
N GLY A 132 1.29 1.58 -9.59
CA GLY A 132 1.84 0.24 -9.46
C GLY A 132 2.28 -0.04 -8.02
N TYR A 133 2.31 -1.33 -7.69
CA TYR A 133 2.85 -1.86 -6.44
C TYR A 133 3.86 -2.96 -6.76
N GLU A 134 5.10 -2.78 -6.31
CA GLU A 134 6.17 -3.76 -6.46
C GLU A 134 6.55 -4.33 -5.10
N ASN A 135 6.37 -5.64 -4.91
CA ASN A 135 6.73 -6.29 -3.66
C ASN A 135 8.25 -6.28 -3.48
N HIS A 136 8.72 -5.94 -2.28
CA HIS A 136 10.08 -6.24 -1.87
C HIS A 136 10.08 -7.68 -1.36
N PHE A 137 10.36 -8.64 -2.24
CA PHE A 137 10.60 -10.00 -1.78
C PHE A 137 11.85 -9.99 -0.91
N VAL A 138 11.69 -10.30 0.37
CA VAL A 138 12.81 -10.80 1.15
C VAL A 138 12.97 -12.25 0.69
N GLU A 139 13.95 -12.49 -0.17
CA GLU A 139 14.46 -13.85 -0.40
C GLU A 139 15.02 -14.30 0.96
N GLU A 140 14.20 -14.97 1.76
CA GLU A 140 14.72 -15.74 2.89
C GLU A 140 15.59 -16.83 2.26
N ALA A 141 16.90 -16.59 2.23
CA ALA A 141 17.87 -17.62 1.92
C ALA A 141 17.61 -18.78 2.90
N GLU A 142 17.05 -19.88 2.39
CA GLU A 142 17.13 -21.16 3.08
C GLU A 142 18.62 -21.46 3.30
N SER A 143 19.08 -21.24 4.53
CA SER A 143 20.40 -21.71 4.95
C SER A 143 20.38 -23.25 4.89
N PRO A 144 21.35 -23.88 4.21
CA PRO A 144 21.42 -25.34 4.04
C PRO A 144 21.67 -26.09 5.35
#